data_AF-A0A524KQX3-F1
#
_entry.id   AF-A0A524KQX3-F1
#
_cell.length_a   1.000
_cell.length_b   1.000
_cell.length_c   1.000
_cell.angle_alpha   90.00
_cell.angle_beta   90.00
_cell.angle_gamma   90.00
#
_symmetry.space_group_name_H-M   'P 1'
#
loop_
_entity.id
_entity.type
_entity.pdbx_description
1 polymer ?
#
loop_
_entity_poly.entity_id
_entity_poly.type
_entity_poly.pdbx_seq_one_letter_code
_entity_poly.pdbx_strand_id
1 'polypeptide(L)'
;MKSDLMVIGTTRPRLNVTEPMMARSRARCGRGVRLRAPMNVPRLSDDRAWCAAELPRVSRTFALNILLLAGTFREAVSIGYLLCRAADALEDSWPGSAEEIRARFRLLLDSLGEDDAPAESLAAQARGAASGESDLELVADLPRVRRVWRDLPTGDREILAECVRTMAAGMCHYAARAAERPPGAPYLDTEAELH
;
A
#
# COMPACT_ATOMS: atom_id res chain seq x y z
N MET A 1 -8.10 1.49 68.99
CA MET A 1 -7.86 2.54 67.98
C MET A 1 -8.90 2.33 66.90
N LYS A 2 -10.02 3.07 66.94
CA LYS A 2 -10.29 4.26 66.08
C LYS A 2 -10.04 3.91 64.59
N SER A 3 -11.00 3.86 63.68
CA SER A 3 -12.22 4.67 63.56
C SER A 3 -13.25 4.05 62.61
N ASP A 4 -14.52 4.31 62.91
CA ASP A 4 -15.71 4.34 62.04
C ASP A 4 -15.50 5.28 60.82
N LEU A 5 -16.28 5.34 59.75
CA LEU A 5 -17.75 5.33 59.64
C LEU A 5 -18.15 5.40 58.15
N MET A 6 -19.39 5.00 57.86
CA MET A 6 -20.33 5.67 56.94
C MET A 6 -20.30 5.27 55.46
N VAL A 7 -21.31 4.49 55.03
CA VAL A 7 -22.18 4.90 53.90
C VAL A 7 -23.63 4.47 54.18
N ILE A 8 -24.50 5.46 54.10
CA ILE A 8 -25.94 5.47 54.33
C ILE A 8 -26.68 4.81 53.14
N GLY A 9 -27.66 3.95 53.42
CA GLY A 9 -28.64 3.51 52.43
C GLY A 9 -29.78 4.53 52.27
N THR A 10 -30.26 4.74 51.05
CA THR A 10 -31.65 5.17 50.79
C THR A 10 -32.10 4.76 49.37
N THR A 11 -33.19 3.99 49.39
CA THR A 11 -34.27 3.78 48.40
C THR A 11 -34.43 4.81 47.28
N ARG A 12 -34.58 4.33 46.03
CA ARG A 12 -35.22 5.07 44.92
C ARG A 12 -36.48 4.34 44.42
N PRO A 13 -37.59 5.06 44.14
CA PRO A 13 -38.89 4.46 43.83
C PRO A 13 -39.08 4.17 42.33
N ARG A 14 -39.97 3.22 42.05
CA ARG A 14 -40.55 2.93 40.73
C ARG A 14 -41.58 4.01 40.36
N LEU A 15 -41.58 4.46 39.11
CA LEU A 15 -42.70 5.18 38.50
C LEU A 15 -43.04 4.51 37.16
N ASN A 16 -44.32 4.17 37.02
CA ASN A 16 -44.92 3.59 35.83
C ASN A 16 -46.05 4.51 35.35
N VAL A 17 -46.26 4.51 34.03
CA VAL A 17 -47.42 4.94 33.21
C VAL A 17 -48.01 6.35 33.37
N THR A 18 -48.10 7.06 32.24
CA THR A 18 -49.37 7.46 31.57
C THR A 18 -49.10 8.05 30.17
N GLU A 19 -49.84 7.58 29.17
CA GLU A 19 -49.94 8.12 27.80
C GLU A 19 -50.54 9.53 27.78
N PRO A 20 -50.34 10.27 26.67
CA PRO A 20 -51.48 10.94 26.06
C PRO A 20 -51.65 10.69 24.55
N MET A 21 -52.92 10.66 24.19
CA MET A 21 -53.54 10.40 22.90
C MET A 21 -53.56 11.64 21.99
N MET A 22 -53.16 11.43 20.73
CA MET A 22 -53.47 12.15 19.48
C MET A 22 -53.29 13.68 19.36
N ALA A 23 -52.37 14.05 18.45
CA ALA A 23 -52.55 15.19 17.55
C ALA A 23 -52.16 14.77 16.12
N ARG A 24 -53.11 14.90 15.19
CA ARG A 24 -52.96 14.60 13.76
C ARG A 24 -52.07 15.65 13.09
N SER A 25 -51.09 15.22 12.30
CA SER A 25 -50.54 16.06 11.22
C SER A 25 -50.13 15.20 10.03
N ARG A 26 -50.87 15.35 8.94
CA ARG A 26 -50.51 14.85 7.61
C ARG A 26 -49.36 15.70 7.09
N ALA A 27 -48.18 15.11 6.88
CA ALA A 27 -47.15 15.73 6.06
C ALA A 27 -46.35 14.66 5.29
N ARG A 28 -46.72 14.54 4.02
CA ARG A 28 -45.89 14.24 2.84
C ARG A 28 -44.82 13.16 2.96
N CYS A 29 -45.05 12.09 2.20
CA CYS A 29 -44.04 11.26 1.55
C CYS A 29 -42.92 12.13 0.94
N GLY A 30 -41.88 12.39 1.72
CA GLY A 30 -40.59 12.82 1.21
C GLY A 30 -39.87 11.56 0.78
N ARG A 31 -39.69 11.38 -0.53
CA ARG A 31 -38.69 10.45 -1.07
C ARG A 31 -37.35 10.85 -0.48
N GLY A 32 -36.94 10.17 0.58
CA GLY A 32 -35.59 10.26 1.10
C GLY A 32 -34.66 9.81 -0.01
N VAL A 33 -34.04 10.78 -0.69
CA VAL A 33 -32.81 10.52 -1.40
C VAL A 33 -31.88 10.01 -0.32
N ARG A 34 -31.63 8.69 -0.31
CA ARG A 34 -30.50 8.15 0.44
C ARG A 34 -29.29 8.88 -0.09
N LEU A 35 -28.78 9.85 0.68
CA LEU A 35 -27.45 10.38 0.49
C LEU A 35 -26.54 9.16 0.47
N ARG A 36 -26.11 8.80 -0.74
CA ARG A 36 -25.14 7.75 -0.98
C ARG A 36 -23.99 8.08 -0.03
N ALA A 37 -23.61 7.15 0.85
CA ALA A 37 -22.43 7.31 1.69
C ALA A 37 -21.30 7.85 0.79
N PRO A 38 -20.54 8.87 1.23
CA PRO A 38 -19.51 9.44 0.36
C PRO A 38 -18.66 8.29 -0.13
N MET A 39 -18.57 8.14 -1.45
CA MET A 39 -17.58 7.27 -2.07
C MET A 39 -16.27 7.63 -1.38
N ASN A 40 -15.66 6.70 -0.66
CA ASN A 40 -14.45 6.97 0.11
C ASN A 40 -13.32 7.17 -0.89
N VAL A 41 -13.20 8.39 -1.40
CA VAL A 41 -12.07 8.80 -2.25
C VAL A 41 -10.83 8.64 -1.36
N PRO A 42 -9.83 7.83 -1.78
CA PRO A 42 -8.62 7.65 -1.00
C PRO A 42 -8.00 9.02 -0.72
N ARG A 43 -7.77 9.34 0.56
CA ARG A 43 -7.09 10.57 0.94
C ARG A 43 -5.59 10.33 0.86
N LEU A 44 -4.86 11.28 0.29
CA LEU A 44 -3.40 11.22 0.23
C LEU A 44 -2.76 11.07 1.62
N SER A 45 -3.37 11.63 2.67
CA SER A 45 -2.95 11.42 4.06
C SER A 45 -2.99 9.96 4.49
N ASP A 46 -4.01 9.21 4.05
CA ASP A 46 -4.18 7.81 4.39
C ASP A 46 -3.13 6.96 3.64
N ASP A 47 -2.82 7.32 2.39
CA ASP A 47 -1.79 6.66 1.59
C ASP A 47 -0.37 6.92 2.15
N ARG A 48 -0.09 8.14 2.61
CA ARG A 48 1.17 8.47 3.32
C ARG A 48 1.32 7.66 4.60
N ALA A 49 0.26 7.57 5.40
CA ALA A 49 0.25 6.79 6.64
C ALA A 49 0.48 5.31 6.36
N TRP A 50 -0.12 4.78 5.30
CA TRP A 50 0.12 3.41 4.85
C TRP A 50 1.57 3.19 4.44
N CYS A 51 2.15 4.07 3.60
CA CYS A 51 3.55 3.96 3.17
C CYS A 51 4.52 3.96 4.36
N ALA A 52 4.28 4.84 5.35
CA ALA A 52 5.09 4.90 6.56
C ALA A 52 4.99 3.62 7.42
N ALA A 53 3.80 3.00 7.47
CA ALA A 53 3.58 1.75 8.19
C ALA A 53 4.14 0.52 7.45
N GLU A 54 4.26 0.59 6.12
CA GLU A 54 4.77 -0.51 5.30
C GLU A 54 6.29 -0.64 5.39
N LEU A 55 7.03 0.48 5.48
CA LEU A 55 8.50 0.47 5.60
C LEU A 55 9.07 -0.54 6.61
N PRO A 56 8.66 -0.56 7.89
CA PRO A 56 9.20 -1.51 8.86
C PRO A 56 8.80 -2.98 8.58
N ARG A 57 7.73 -3.22 7.81
CA ARG A 57 7.31 -4.57 7.38
C ARG A 57 8.26 -5.10 6.32
N VAL A 58 8.60 -4.26 5.33
CA VAL A 58 9.46 -4.66 4.21
C VAL A 58 10.96 -4.55 4.51
N SER A 59 11.37 -3.78 5.54
CA SER A 59 12.75 -3.76 6.08
C SER A 59 12.89 -3.05 7.42
N ARG A 60 13.17 -3.83 8.48
CA ARG A 60 13.34 -3.32 9.85
C ARG A 60 14.54 -2.39 10.01
N THR A 61 15.70 -2.76 9.47
CA THR A 61 16.95 -2.01 9.67
C THR A 61 16.99 -0.75 8.83
N PHE A 62 16.56 -0.82 7.56
CA PHE A 62 16.60 0.36 6.70
C PHE A 62 15.57 1.41 7.10
N ALA A 63 14.40 0.98 7.62
CA ALA A 63 13.41 1.89 8.18
C ALA A 63 14.01 2.79 9.28
N LEU A 64 14.88 2.27 10.16
CA LEU A 64 15.53 3.07 11.20
C LEU A 64 16.40 4.19 10.62
N ASN A 65 17.10 3.93 9.51
CA ASN A 65 17.93 4.95 8.85
C ASN A 65 17.06 6.03 8.20
N ILE A 66 15.95 5.64 7.56
CA ILE A 66 14.96 6.59 7.02
C ILE A 66 14.38 7.44 8.15
N LEU A 67 14.23 6.86 9.36
CA LEU A 67 13.76 7.59 10.54
C LEU A 67 14.72 8.68 11.04
N LEU A 68 15.92 8.83 10.48
CA LEU A 68 16.84 9.91 10.80
C LEU A 68 16.78 11.09 9.81
N LEU A 69 16.12 10.91 8.66
CA LEU A 69 15.98 11.94 7.62
C LEU A 69 14.90 12.96 7.99
N ALA A 70 14.95 14.18 7.45
CA ALA A 70 13.97 15.23 7.77
C ALA A 70 13.17 15.68 6.54
N GLY A 71 11.94 16.14 6.77
CA GLY A 71 11.11 16.81 5.77
C GLY A 71 10.83 15.98 4.52
N THR A 72 10.85 16.65 3.37
CA THR A 72 10.55 16.07 2.05
C THR A 72 11.54 14.98 1.64
N PHE A 73 12.80 15.08 2.07
CA PHE A 73 13.83 14.09 1.75
C PHE A 73 13.52 12.72 2.37
N ARG A 74 13.00 12.69 3.60
CA ARG A 74 12.52 11.44 4.21
C ARG A 74 11.44 10.80 3.36
N GLU A 75 10.47 11.58 2.92
CA GLU A 75 9.34 11.08 2.13
C GLU A 75 9.83 10.53 0.78
N ALA A 76 10.66 11.28 0.06
CA ALA A 76 11.26 10.84 -1.19
C ALA A 76 12.01 9.50 -1.04
N VAL A 77 12.89 9.37 -0.03
CA VAL A 77 13.63 8.14 0.22
C VAL A 77 12.70 6.99 0.64
N SER A 78 11.67 7.27 1.43
CA SER A 78 10.66 6.26 1.83
C SER A 78 9.96 5.68 0.61
N ILE A 79 9.51 6.55 -0.29
CA ILE A 79 8.79 6.15 -1.50
C ILE A 79 9.71 5.45 -2.50
N GLY A 80 10.93 5.98 -2.71
CA GLY A 80 11.94 5.32 -3.52
C GLY A 80 12.23 3.91 -3.03
N TYR A 81 12.36 3.73 -1.72
CA TYR A 81 12.57 2.41 -1.12
C TYR A 81 11.42 1.45 -1.38
N LEU A 82 10.16 1.89 -1.20
CA LEU A 82 8.99 1.05 -1.47
C LEU A 82 8.90 0.67 -2.96
N LEU A 83 9.23 1.57 -3.88
CA LEU A 83 9.29 1.26 -5.31
C LEU A 83 10.36 0.20 -5.60
N CYS A 84 11.53 0.30 -4.97
CA CYS A 84 12.56 -0.72 -5.10
C CYS A 84 12.12 -2.08 -4.53
N ARG A 85 11.50 -2.11 -3.35
CA ARG A 85 10.98 -3.36 -2.76
C ARG A 85 9.85 -3.97 -3.58
N ALA A 86 9.06 -3.15 -4.28
CA ALA A 86 8.07 -3.66 -5.23
C ALA A 86 8.75 -4.36 -6.42
N ALA A 87 9.88 -3.83 -6.91
CA ALA A 87 10.68 -4.48 -7.95
C ALA A 87 11.28 -5.81 -7.45
N ASP A 88 11.85 -5.84 -6.24
CA ASP A 88 12.35 -7.07 -5.61
C ASP A 88 11.22 -8.13 -5.50
N ALA A 89 10.01 -7.72 -5.12
CA ALA A 89 8.87 -8.64 -5.01
C ALA A 89 8.46 -9.25 -6.37
N LEU A 90 8.63 -8.51 -7.48
CA LEU A 90 8.41 -9.05 -8.82
C LEU A 90 9.47 -10.10 -9.19
N GLU A 91 10.72 -9.90 -8.77
CA GLU A 91 11.85 -10.79 -9.05
C GLU A 91 11.81 -12.05 -8.19
N ASP A 92 11.71 -11.89 -6.87
CA ASP A 92 11.93 -12.97 -5.90
C ASP A 92 10.64 -13.73 -5.57
N SER A 93 9.51 -13.03 -5.53
CA SER A 93 8.26 -13.56 -4.96
C SER A 93 7.18 -13.86 -6.00
N TRP A 94 7.44 -13.59 -7.29
CA TRP A 94 6.46 -13.80 -8.36
C TRP A 94 7.01 -14.57 -9.55
N PRO A 95 7.20 -15.90 -9.41
CA PRO A 95 7.69 -16.72 -10.50
C PRO A 95 6.73 -16.67 -11.71
N GLY A 96 7.27 -16.98 -12.88
CA GLY A 96 6.54 -17.02 -14.14
C GLY A 96 7.47 -17.32 -15.31
N SER A 97 6.88 -17.42 -16.49
CA SER A 97 7.64 -17.41 -17.73
C SER A 97 8.35 -16.06 -17.93
N ALA A 98 9.40 -16.05 -18.73
CA ALA A 98 10.14 -14.82 -19.04
C ALA A 98 9.26 -13.72 -19.66
N GLU A 99 8.24 -14.10 -20.44
CA GLU A 99 7.28 -13.14 -20.99
C GLU A 99 6.40 -12.52 -19.90
N GLU A 100 5.91 -13.32 -18.95
CA GLU A 100 5.12 -12.80 -17.83
C GLU A 100 5.95 -11.89 -16.93
N ILE A 101 7.22 -12.24 -16.67
CA ILE A 101 8.16 -11.40 -15.92
C ILE A 101 8.35 -10.06 -16.63
N ARG A 102 8.69 -10.08 -17.93
CA ARG A 102 8.86 -8.86 -18.74
C ARG A 102 7.59 -8.00 -18.74
N ALA A 103 6.41 -8.61 -18.85
CA ALA A 103 5.15 -7.90 -18.82
C ALA A 103 4.90 -7.20 -17.47
N ARG A 104 5.18 -7.87 -16.34
CA ARG A 104 5.03 -7.28 -14.99
C ARG A 104 6.01 -6.13 -14.77
N PHE A 105 7.28 -6.31 -15.13
CA PHE A 105 8.28 -5.25 -15.04
C PHE A 105 7.96 -4.06 -15.93
N ARG A 106 7.45 -4.30 -17.15
CA ARG A 106 6.98 -3.22 -18.03
C ARG A 106 5.87 -2.41 -17.37
N LEU A 107 4.88 -3.05 -16.73
CA LEU A 107 3.84 -2.33 -15.99
C LEU A 107 4.40 -1.50 -14.83
N LEU A 108 5.39 -2.02 -14.11
CA LEU A 108 6.07 -1.26 -13.06
C LEU A 108 6.79 -0.03 -13.63
N LEU A 109 7.55 -0.18 -14.71
CA LEU A 109 8.27 0.91 -15.37
C LEU A 109 7.31 1.96 -15.94
N ASP A 110 6.23 1.53 -16.59
CA ASP A 110 5.20 2.40 -17.16
C ASP A 110 4.43 3.15 -16.05
N SER A 111 4.31 2.56 -14.85
CA SER A 111 3.66 3.21 -13.71
C SER A 111 4.40 4.45 -13.19
N LEU A 112 5.70 4.58 -13.51
CA LEU A 112 6.51 5.77 -13.23
C LEU A 112 6.27 6.89 -14.27
N GLY A 113 5.29 6.73 -15.15
CA GLY A 113 4.80 7.74 -16.10
C GLY A 113 3.56 8.47 -15.59
N GLU A 114 2.95 9.28 -16.48
CA GLU A 114 1.74 10.07 -16.21
C GLU A 114 0.48 9.25 -15.99
N ASP A 115 0.40 8.06 -16.60
CA ASP A 115 -0.78 7.20 -16.52
C ASP A 115 -0.81 6.38 -15.22
N ASP A 116 -2.00 6.28 -14.63
CA ASP A 116 -2.29 5.50 -13.42
C ASP A 116 -2.56 4.03 -13.77
N ALA A 117 -3.02 3.75 -15.00
CA ALA A 117 -3.46 2.43 -15.42
C ALA A 117 -2.42 1.31 -15.26
N PRO A 118 -1.11 1.52 -15.52
CA PRO A 118 -0.11 0.46 -15.33
C PRO A 118 0.01 -0.01 -13.87
N ALA A 119 0.01 0.93 -12.91
CA ALA A 119 0.05 0.61 -11.48
C ALA A 119 -1.21 -0.16 -11.04
N GLU A 120 -2.39 0.26 -11.50
CA GLU A 120 -3.65 -0.41 -11.17
C GLU A 120 -3.72 -1.82 -11.78
N SER A 121 -3.25 -1.98 -13.02
CA SER A 121 -3.18 -3.29 -13.70
C SER A 121 -2.23 -4.25 -12.97
N LEU A 122 -1.03 -3.80 -12.62
CA LEU A 122 -0.06 -4.61 -11.89
C LEU A 122 -0.59 -5.00 -10.51
N ALA A 123 -1.20 -4.06 -9.79
CA ALA A 123 -1.80 -4.31 -8.50
C ALA A 123 -2.96 -5.32 -8.56
N ALA A 124 -3.81 -5.23 -9.58
CA ALA A 124 -4.90 -6.20 -9.78
C ALA A 124 -4.37 -7.62 -10.01
N GLN A 125 -3.30 -7.76 -10.81
CA GLN A 125 -2.63 -9.05 -11.00
C GLN A 125 -2.03 -9.57 -9.69
N ALA A 126 -1.40 -8.69 -8.90
CA ALA A 126 -0.73 -9.07 -7.66
C ALA A 126 -1.73 -9.59 -6.62
N ARG A 127 -2.89 -8.93 -6.50
CA ARG A 127 -3.99 -9.39 -5.64
C ARG A 127 -4.50 -10.77 -6.03
N GLY A 128 -4.50 -11.11 -7.32
CA GLY A 128 -4.88 -12.43 -7.80
C GLY A 128 -3.86 -13.52 -7.49
N ALA A 129 -2.58 -13.14 -7.38
CA ALA A 129 -1.48 -14.05 -7.11
C ALA A 129 -1.13 -14.19 -5.61
N ALA A 130 -1.51 -13.21 -4.77
CA ALA A 130 -1.18 -13.17 -3.35
C ALA A 130 -1.95 -14.25 -2.56
N SER A 131 -1.31 -15.40 -2.31
CA SER A 131 -1.85 -16.50 -1.49
C SER A 131 -1.52 -16.37 0.01
N GLY A 132 -1.59 -15.17 0.57
CA GLY A 132 -1.62 -14.96 2.04
C GLY A 132 -0.30 -14.85 2.80
N GLU A 133 0.87 -14.88 2.15
CA GLU A 133 2.19 -14.71 2.83
C GLU A 133 3.18 -13.84 2.04
N SER A 134 2.73 -12.99 1.13
CA SER A 134 3.59 -12.52 0.05
C SER A 134 4.03 -11.07 0.15
N ASP A 135 5.30 -10.80 -0.16
CA ASP A 135 5.82 -9.47 -0.53
C ASP A 135 4.99 -8.80 -1.65
N LEU A 136 4.15 -9.57 -2.36
CA LEU A 136 3.16 -9.08 -3.32
C LEU A 136 2.04 -8.24 -2.72
N GLU A 137 1.86 -8.22 -1.40
CA GLU A 137 0.97 -7.25 -0.74
C GLU A 137 1.39 -5.81 -1.07
N LEU A 138 2.70 -5.51 -1.06
CA LEU A 138 3.22 -4.21 -1.46
C LEU A 138 2.89 -3.90 -2.93
N VAL A 139 3.04 -4.88 -3.83
CA VAL A 139 2.73 -4.72 -5.25
C VAL A 139 1.22 -4.51 -5.47
N ALA A 140 0.39 -5.20 -4.69
CA ALA A 140 -1.06 -5.02 -4.67
C ALA A 140 -1.50 -3.63 -4.18
N ASP A 141 -0.67 -2.93 -3.40
CA ASP A 141 -0.90 -1.58 -2.93
C ASP A 141 -0.03 -0.52 -3.64
N LEU A 142 0.66 -0.89 -4.74
CA LEU A 142 1.46 0.02 -5.56
C LEU A 142 0.73 1.33 -5.97
N PRO A 143 -0.59 1.34 -6.26
CA PRO A 143 -1.31 2.58 -6.54
C PRO A 143 -1.24 3.61 -5.40
N ARG A 144 -1.15 3.17 -4.14
CA ARG A 144 -0.97 4.07 -2.99
C ARG A 144 0.41 4.72 -3.02
N VAL A 145 1.45 3.91 -3.18
CA VAL A 145 2.84 4.37 -3.31
C VAL A 145 2.95 5.36 -4.46
N ARG A 146 2.33 5.06 -5.61
CA ARG A 146 2.31 5.92 -6.78
C ARG A 146 1.63 7.26 -6.52
N ARG A 147 0.49 7.30 -5.81
CA ARG A 147 -0.18 8.56 -5.46
C ARG A 147 0.68 9.45 -4.56
N VAL A 148 1.44 8.87 -3.62
CA VAL A 148 2.38 9.63 -2.80
C VAL A 148 3.60 10.08 -3.62
N TRP A 149 4.17 9.20 -4.45
CA TRP A 149 5.26 9.53 -5.38
C TRP A 149 4.89 10.70 -6.31
N ARG A 150 3.64 10.74 -6.79
CA ARG A 150 3.11 11.82 -7.64
C ARG A 150 3.10 13.18 -6.96
N ASP A 151 2.91 13.21 -5.64
CA ASP A 151 2.85 14.44 -4.83
C ASP A 151 4.24 14.95 -4.39
N LEU A 152 5.31 14.16 -4.62
CA LEU A 152 6.68 14.61 -4.36
C LEU A 152 7.04 15.80 -5.26
N PRO A 153 8.00 16.65 -4.84
CA PRO A 153 8.59 17.66 -5.71
C PRO A 153 9.06 17.04 -7.04
N THR A 154 8.82 17.73 -8.16
CA THR A 154 9.10 17.19 -9.50
C THR A 154 10.54 16.69 -9.66
N GLY A 155 11.54 17.41 -9.12
CA GLY A 155 12.93 16.99 -9.20
C GLY A 155 13.22 15.68 -8.47
N ASP A 156 12.68 15.51 -7.26
CA ASP A 156 12.80 14.26 -6.50
C ASP A 156 12.10 13.11 -7.24
N ARG A 157 10.92 13.39 -7.79
CA ARG A 157 10.12 12.43 -8.55
C ARG A 157 10.87 11.91 -9.78
N GLU A 158 11.50 12.79 -10.54
CA GLU A 158 12.27 12.46 -11.75
C GLU A 158 13.51 11.63 -11.43
N ILE A 159 14.30 12.05 -10.42
CA ILE A 159 15.50 11.32 -9.98
C ILE A 159 15.13 9.92 -9.51
N LEU A 160 14.10 9.79 -8.68
CA LEU A 160 13.63 8.47 -8.22
C LEU A 160 13.17 7.60 -9.40
N ALA A 161 12.46 8.16 -10.36
CA ALA A 161 12.01 7.40 -11.53
C ALA A 161 13.18 6.90 -12.37
N GLU A 162 14.21 7.72 -12.59
CA GLU A 162 15.41 7.32 -13.32
C GLU A 162 16.16 6.18 -12.62
N CYS A 163 16.37 6.30 -11.30
CA CYS A 163 17.02 5.26 -10.51
C CYS A 163 16.25 3.94 -10.54
N VAL A 164 14.93 3.99 -10.28
CA VAL A 164 14.08 2.78 -10.27
C VAL A 164 14.01 2.16 -11.66
N ARG A 165 13.91 2.96 -12.74
CA ARG A 165 13.90 2.44 -14.12
C ARG A 165 15.18 1.69 -14.46
N THR A 166 16.33 2.27 -14.10
CA THR A 166 17.64 1.66 -14.36
C THR A 166 17.78 0.33 -13.63
N MET A 167 17.46 0.32 -12.32
CA MET A 167 17.55 -0.87 -11.49
C MET A 167 16.57 -1.97 -11.95
N ALA A 168 15.29 -1.63 -12.11
CA ALA A 168 14.25 -2.59 -12.46
C ALA A 168 14.41 -3.15 -13.88
N ALA A 169 14.98 -2.38 -14.82
CA ALA A 169 15.35 -2.90 -16.13
C ALA A 169 16.43 -3.99 -16.05
N GLY A 170 17.43 -3.79 -15.18
CA GLY A 170 18.45 -4.80 -14.88
C GLY A 170 17.86 -6.07 -14.25
N MET A 171 17.05 -5.92 -13.21
CA MET A 171 16.34 -7.03 -12.55
C MET A 171 15.48 -7.81 -13.55
N CYS A 172 14.70 -7.10 -14.39
CA CYS A 172 13.91 -7.71 -15.45
C CYS A 172 14.76 -8.55 -16.42
N HIS A 173 15.93 -8.03 -16.83
CA HIS A 173 16.81 -8.74 -17.75
C HIS A 173 17.30 -10.06 -17.16
N TYR A 174 17.81 -10.03 -15.93
CA TYR A 174 18.35 -11.23 -15.27
C TYR A 174 17.25 -12.20 -14.85
N ALA A 175 16.13 -11.74 -14.30
CA ALA A 175 15.00 -12.58 -13.93
C ALA A 175 14.40 -13.32 -15.14
N ALA A 176 14.21 -12.61 -16.27
CA ALA A 176 13.69 -13.22 -17.49
C ALA A 176 14.69 -14.23 -18.09
N ARG A 177 15.99 -13.90 -18.10
CA ARG A 177 17.05 -14.81 -18.53
C ARG A 177 17.11 -16.06 -17.64
N ALA A 178 16.94 -15.91 -16.32
CA ALA A 178 16.88 -17.04 -15.40
C ALA A 178 15.68 -17.94 -15.67
N ALA A 179 14.51 -17.38 -15.97
CA ALA A 179 13.30 -18.14 -16.29
C ALA A 179 13.37 -18.89 -17.64
N GLU A 180 14.22 -18.43 -18.57
CA GLU A 180 14.50 -19.11 -19.85
C GLU A 180 15.50 -20.28 -19.71
N ARG A 181 16.22 -20.38 -18.60
CA ARG A 181 17.25 -21.40 -18.41
C ARG A 181 16.65 -22.78 -18.16
N PRO A 182 17.26 -23.85 -18.71
CA PRO A 182 16.96 -25.22 -18.30
C PRO A 182 17.28 -25.45 -16.82
N PRO A 183 16.49 -26.25 -16.10
CA PRO A 183 16.79 -26.61 -14.71
C PRO A 183 18.20 -27.21 -14.57
N GLY A 184 19.01 -26.66 -13.66
CA GLY A 184 20.38 -27.15 -13.39
C GLY A 184 21.47 -26.61 -14.31
N ALA A 185 21.15 -25.70 -15.25
CA ALA A 185 22.17 -24.98 -16.00
C ALA A 185 22.97 -24.04 -15.06
N PRO A 186 24.30 -23.88 -15.25
CA PRO A 186 25.09 -22.90 -14.50
C PRO A 186 24.49 -21.50 -14.63
N TYR A 187 24.68 -20.62 -13.65
CA TYR A 187 24.13 -19.25 -13.71
C TYR A 187 24.88 -18.34 -14.70
N LEU A 188 26.15 -18.67 -14.97
CA LEU A 188 27.01 -17.98 -15.93
C LEU A 188 26.88 -18.65 -17.30
N ASP A 189 26.68 -17.86 -18.35
CA ASP A 189 26.70 -18.39 -19.73
C ASP A 189 28.12 -18.47 -20.28
N THR A 190 29.03 -17.61 -19.82
CA THR A 190 30.43 -17.61 -20.24
C THR A 190 31.36 -17.24 -19.08
N GLU A 191 32.61 -17.70 -19.16
CA GLU A 191 33.67 -17.34 -18.20
C GLU A 191 33.96 -15.82 -18.19
N ALA A 192 33.67 -15.13 -19.30
CA ALA A 192 33.81 -13.68 -19.40
C ALA A 192 32.84 -12.90 -18.51
N GLU A 193 31.76 -13.52 -17.99
CA GLU A 193 30.85 -12.90 -17.03
C GLU A 193 31.40 -12.90 -15.59
N LEU A 194 32.57 -13.50 -15.33
CA LEU A 194 33.24 -13.52 -14.01
C LEU A 194 34.16 -12.31 -13.76
N HIS A 195 34.45 -11.50 -14.78
CA HIS A 195 35.48 -10.45 -14.76
C HIS A 195 34.93 -9.09 -15.18
#